data_AF-A0A9D8J071-F1
#
_entry.id   AF-A0A9D8J071-F1
#
_cell.length_a   1.000
_cell.length_b   1.000
_cell.length_c   1.000
_cell.angle_alpha   90.00
_cell.angle_beta   90.00
_cell.angle_gamma   90.00
#
_symmetry.space_group_name_H-M   'P 1'
#
loop_
_entity.id
_entity.type
_entity.pdbx_description
1 polymer ?
#
loop_
_entity_poly.entity_id
_entity_poly.type
_entity_poly.pdbx_seq_one_letter_code
_entity_poly.pdbx_strand_id
1 'polypeptide(L)'
;MVSRLTRCAGFGRPARWAASVLLLALIAHASPGWSCSLSFTTPARGSTVTSATVGVAGTGSGTANAGDVGTVTATVNGQVFFSQSGRFTTLIQFLGSGAASVTLRPGPNVLQVSGSAGSCSASDQMVVHYTPPPPAAQKAAGAPLVCNGSNPIDGGNGNKFQTERDYTGAGPFPLVFERYYNSQFDSNGTLGPRWRHGYDRRIAATTATAYVFRPDGRALRFGSSGETWFADADVVERLVRLKDDAGKPVGWQFVDADDTVEAYDNSGRLTLITLRGGLSQSLAYDTSGRLVAVTEVPFGRRLAFTYDASNRLESVADPADGIIRFNYDGAGRLISAAYPDSTPEDASDNPVRQYLYEDPRFPLALTGLLDENAERFATWAYGADGRAISSEHAGGVDRYRFTYDAGGGSTVTDPLGAVRTYNYATVLGVPRATGVSQPCTAGCGSQSATV
;
A
#
# COMPACT_ATOMS: atom_id res chain seq x y z
N MET A 1 62.91 -18.76 -41.34
CA MET A 1 61.94 -19.60 -40.61
C MET A 1 60.66 -18.76 -40.46
N VAL A 2 59.46 -19.14 -40.94
CA VAL A 2 58.67 -20.37 -40.63
C VAL A 2 58.24 -20.35 -39.16
N SER A 3 56.96 -20.32 -38.75
CA SER A 3 55.64 -20.35 -39.45
C SER A 3 54.56 -19.72 -38.52
N ARG A 4 53.46 -19.08 -39.00
CA ARG A 4 52.09 -19.65 -39.24
C ARG A 4 51.67 -20.73 -38.20
N LEU A 5 50.45 -20.81 -37.60
CA LEU A 5 49.15 -20.09 -37.61
C LEU A 5 48.45 -20.40 -36.22
N THR A 6 47.19 -20.11 -35.82
CA THR A 6 45.90 -19.76 -36.49
C THR A 6 44.92 -19.01 -35.53
N ARG A 7 43.70 -18.71 -36.05
CA ARG A 7 42.41 -18.28 -35.46
C ARG A 7 41.84 -19.20 -34.32
N CYS A 8 40.72 -18.91 -33.60
CA CYS A 8 39.63 -17.93 -33.78
C CYS A 8 38.84 -17.54 -32.49
N ALA A 9 38.05 -16.46 -32.62
CA ALA A 9 36.89 -15.94 -31.86
C ALA A 9 36.28 -16.66 -30.62
N GLY A 10 35.83 -15.85 -29.64
CA GLY A 10 34.88 -16.22 -28.57
C GLY A 10 34.32 -14.98 -27.83
N PHE A 11 33.03 -14.96 -27.50
CA PHE A 11 32.31 -13.78 -26.96
C PHE A 11 32.40 -13.63 -25.43
N GLY A 12 32.62 -12.38 -24.98
CA GLY A 12 31.84 -11.68 -23.94
C GLY A 12 31.73 -12.25 -22.50
N ARG A 13 32.31 -11.53 -21.53
CA ARG A 13 31.78 -11.42 -20.15
C ARG A 13 32.45 -10.26 -19.37
N PRO A 14 31.70 -9.26 -18.85
CA PRO A 14 32.20 -8.41 -17.78
C PRO A 14 32.22 -9.19 -16.46
N ALA A 15 33.05 -8.77 -15.51
CA ALA A 15 33.35 -9.56 -14.31
C ALA A 15 32.66 -9.04 -13.03
N ARG A 16 32.27 -10.00 -12.18
CA ARG A 16 32.26 -9.94 -10.70
C ARG A 16 31.61 -8.70 -10.03
N TRP A 17 30.44 -8.93 -9.44
CA TRP A 17 30.15 -8.35 -8.13
C TRP A 17 30.91 -9.16 -7.06
N ALA A 18 31.56 -8.48 -6.12
CA ALA A 18 32.18 -9.10 -4.95
C ALA A 18 31.35 -8.80 -3.71
N ALA A 19 31.09 -9.82 -2.89
CA ALA A 19 30.49 -9.69 -1.56
C ALA A 19 31.45 -10.33 -0.55
N SER A 20 31.98 -9.52 0.37
CA SER A 20 32.94 -9.97 1.39
C SER A 20 32.22 -10.78 2.47
N VAL A 21 32.50 -12.08 2.54
CA VAL A 21 32.05 -12.93 3.65
C VAL A 21 33.12 -12.96 4.74
N LEU A 22 32.83 -12.36 5.89
CA LEU A 22 33.70 -12.43 7.07
C LEU A 22 33.48 -13.77 7.79
N LEU A 23 34.33 -14.75 7.50
CA LEU A 23 34.19 -16.10 8.04
C LEU A 23 34.97 -16.28 9.36
N LEU A 24 34.29 -16.13 10.50
CA LEU A 24 34.89 -16.38 11.81
C LEU A 24 34.81 -17.90 12.15
N ALA A 25 35.87 -18.64 11.83
CA ALA A 25 35.92 -20.08 12.02
C ALA A 25 36.35 -20.49 13.43
N LEU A 26 35.38 -20.74 14.32
CA LEU A 26 35.63 -21.52 15.55
C LEU A 26 35.52 -23.02 15.22
N ILE A 27 36.62 -23.75 15.35
CA ILE A 27 36.64 -25.20 15.11
C ILE A 27 36.26 -25.93 16.41
N ALA A 28 35.05 -26.48 16.44
CA ALA A 28 34.63 -27.48 17.42
C ALA A 28 34.26 -28.78 16.69
N HIS A 29 34.78 -29.91 17.13
CA HIS A 29 34.62 -31.20 16.45
C HIS A 29 33.40 -31.99 16.94
N ALA A 30 32.81 -32.74 16.01
CA ALA A 30 32.01 -33.95 16.23
C ALA A 30 30.75 -33.84 17.11
N SER A 31 29.64 -33.54 16.44
CA SER A 31 28.39 -34.27 16.64
C SER A 31 27.68 -34.40 15.29
N PRO A 32 27.18 -35.58 14.88
CA PRO A 32 26.34 -35.71 13.70
C PRO A 32 24.92 -35.19 14.00
N GLY A 33 24.83 -33.91 14.33
CA GLY A 33 23.56 -33.20 14.52
C GLY A 33 22.87 -33.03 13.16
N TRP A 34 21.71 -33.65 13.01
CA TRP A 34 20.92 -33.62 11.79
C TRP A 34 20.47 -32.18 11.54
N SER A 35 21.16 -31.49 10.63
CA SER A 35 20.95 -30.07 10.36
C SER A 35 20.35 -29.91 8.97
N CYS A 36 19.20 -29.25 8.93
CA CYS A 36 18.40 -29.02 7.72
C CYS A 36 18.26 -27.51 7.55
N SER A 37 18.79 -26.98 6.44
CA SER A 37 18.88 -25.55 6.17
C SER A 37 18.41 -25.25 4.75
N LEU A 38 17.53 -24.26 4.62
CA LEU A 38 17.10 -23.71 3.34
C LEU A 38 17.44 -22.22 3.33
N SER A 39 17.88 -21.69 2.21
CA SER A 39 18.25 -20.28 2.09
C SER A 39 17.98 -19.77 0.68
N PHE A 40 17.48 -18.54 0.58
CA PHE A 40 16.95 -17.99 -0.65
C PHE A 40 17.64 -16.68 -1.01
N THR A 41 17.94 -16.51 -2.30
CA THR A 41 18.45 -15.25 -2.85
C THR A 41 17.32 -14.60 -3.64
N THR A 42 16.86 -13.48 -3.11
CA THR A 42 15.75 -12.64 -3.57
C THR A 42 16.19 -11.18 -3.48
N PRO A 43 15.39 -10.22 -3.98
CA PRO A 43 15.43 -8.85 -3.44
C PRO A 43 15.38 -8.90 -1.90
N ALA A 44 16.23 -8.13 -1.24
CA ALA A 44 16.50 -8.25 0.21
C ALA A 44 15.21 -8.28 1.07
N ARG A 45 15.24 -8.95 2.23
CA ARG A 45 14.06 -9.04 3.13
C ARG A 45 13.49 -7.65 3.42
N GLY A 46 12.18 -7.46 3.23
CA GLY A 46 11.52 -6.16 3.41
C GLY A 46 11.82 -5.12 2.33
N SER A 47 12.43 -5.49 1.19
CA SER A 47 12.63 -4.59 0.06
C SER A 47 11.33 -4.34 -0.71
N THR A 48 11.24 -3.12 -1.26
CA THR A 48 10.18 -2.73 -2.19
C THR A 48 10.63 -3.01 -3.62
N VAL A 49 9.79 -3.69 -4.40
CA VAL A 49 10.03 -3.98 -5.82
C VAL A 49 8.97 -3.32 -6.69
N THR A 50 9.36 -2.90 -7.90
CA THR A 50 8.48 -2.25 -8.88
C THR A 50 8.11 -3.14 -10.08
N SER A 51 8.60 -4.38 -10.10
CA SER A 51 8.21 -5.41 -11.08
C SER A 51 7.10 -6.29 -10.51
N ALA A 52 6.06 -6.55 -11.32
CA ALA A 52 5.01 -7.52 -11.00
C ALA A 52 5.55 -8.95 -10.83
N THR A 53 6.73 -9.23 -11.39
CA THR A 53 7.37 -10.54 -11.34
C THR A 53 8.76 -10.42 -10.73
N VAL A 54 9.06 -11.24 -9.73
CA VAL A 54 10.42 -11.40 -9.18
C VAL A 54 10.97 -12.78 -9.49
N GLY A 55 12.27 -12.85 -9.77
CA GLY A 55 13.01 -14.10 -9.83
C GLY A 55 13.44 -14.52 -8.42
N VAL A 56 13.09 -15.74 -8.03
CA VAL A 56 13.52 -16.38 -6.78
C VAL A 56 14.59 -17.42 -7.12
N ALA A 57 15.74 -17.34 -6.45
CA ALA A 57 16.79 -18.36 -6.46
C ALA A 57 17.00 -18.90 -5.03
N GLY A 58 17.65 -20.05 -4.87
CA GLY A 58 17.84 -20.63 -3.54
C GLY A 58 18.75 -21.85 -3.49
N THR A 59 19.44 -21.99 -2.37
CA THR A 59 20.39 -23.06 -2.06
C THR A 59 19.98 -23.70 -0.74
N GLY A 60 19.74 -25.01 -0.76
CA GLY A 60 19.47 -25.81 0.44
C GLY A 60 20.61 -26.77 0.75
N SER A 61 20.75 -27.13 2.01
CA SER A 61 21.62 -28.21 2.48
C SER A 61 20.96 -28.91 3.67
N GLY A 62 20.85 -30.23 3.60
CA GLY A 62 20.30 -31.04 4.67
C GLY A 62 20.75 -32.50 4.57
N THR A 63 21.05 -33.10 5.72
CA THR A 63 21.47 -34.50 5.82
C THR A 63 20.25 -35.42 5.93
N ALA A 64 19.68 -35.79 4.79
CA ALA A 64 18.76 -36.92 4.66
C ALA A 64 19.54 -38.21 4.30
N ASN A 65 18.93 -39.38 4.47
CA ASN A 65 19.58 -40.65 4.13
C ASN A 65 19.63 -40.82 2.60
N ALA A 66 20.68 -41.46 2.11
CA ALA A 66 20.83 -41.74 0.68
C ALA A 66 19.70 -42.66 0.18
N GLY A 67 18.82 -42.13 -0.68
CA GLY A 67 17.63 -42.82 -1.18
C GLY A 67 16.30 -42.38 -0.57
N ASP A 68 16.31 -41.52 0.47
CA ASP A 68 15.10 -40.86 1.00
C ASP A 68 14.40 -40.07 -0.11
N VAL A 69 13.06 -40.07 -0.09
CA VAL A 69 12.24 -39.23 -0.96
C VAL A 69 11.84 -37.98 -0.18
N GLY A 70 11.87 -36.84 -0.84
CA GLY A 70 11.47 -35.56 -0.26
C GLY A 70 10.89 -34.60 -1.29
N THR A 71 10.30 -33.51 -0.78
CA THR A 71 9.64 -32.46 -1.57
C THR A 71 10.04 -31.10 -1.03
N VAL A 72 10.28 -30.15 -1.93
CA VAL A 72 10.40 -28.71 -1.62
C VAL A 72 9.28 -27.96 -2.33
N THR A 73 8.57 -27.13 -1.57
CA THR A 73 7.43 -26.33 -2.03
C THR A 73 7.66 -24.87 -1.66
N ALA A 74 7.50 -23.96 -2.62
CA ALA A 74 7.54 -22.52 -2.42
C ALA A 74 6.16 -21.90 -2.74
N THR A 75 5.71 -21.01 -1.86
CA THR A 75 4.42 -20.32 -1.96
C THR A 75 4.58 -18.81 -1.95
N VAL A 76 3.62 -18.12 -2.59
CA VAL A 76 3.40 -16.68 -2.48
C VAL A 76 2.00 -16.46 -1.93
N ASN A 77 1.86 -15.82 -0.78
CA ASN A 77 0.58 -15.61 -0.10
C ASN A 77 -0.23 -16.92 0.04
N GLY A 78 0.44 -18.02 0.37
CA GLY A 78 -0.13 -19.37 0.49
C GLY A 78 -0.34 -20.12 -0.84
N GLN A 79 -0.22 -19.46 -2.00
CA GLN A 79 -0.36 -20.11 -3.32
C GLN A 79 0.96 -20.70 -3.79
N VAL A 80 0.98 -22.00 -4.11
CA VAL A 80 2.19 -22.69 -4.62
C VAL A 80 2.58 -22.14 -5.99
N PHE A 81 3.82 -21.66 -6.13
CA PHE A 81 4.39 -21.24 -7.42
C PHE A 81 5.53 -22.15 -7.90
N PHE A 82 6.10 -22.96 -7.00
CA PHE A 82 7.09 -23.99 -7.31
C PHE A 82 6.92 -25.17 -6.36
N SER A 83 6.96 -26.39 -6.90
CA SER A 83 7.02 -27.62 -6.11
C SER A 83 7.82 -28.67 -6.87
N GLN A 84 8.78 -29.30 -6.19
CA GLN A 84 9.64 -30.32 -6.77
C GLN A 84 9.88 -31.44 -5.76
N SER A 85 9.57 -32.67 -6.17
CA SER A 85 9.91 -33.89 -5.42
C SER A 85 11.11 -34.60 -6.04
N GLY A 86 11.86 -35.36 -5.24
CA GLY A 86 13.03 -36.09 -5.71
C GLY A 86 13.63 -37.04 -4.66
N ARG A 87 14.64 -37.81 -5.09
CA ARG A 87 15.45 -38.66 -4.21
C ARG A 87 16.71 -37.94 -3.75
N PHE A 88 17.02 -38.06 -2.47
CA PHE A 88 18.17 -37.40 -1.85
C PHE A 88 19.41 -38.28 -1.95
N THR A 89 20.52 -37.70 -2.42
CA THR A 89 21.77 -38.41 -2.73
C THR A 89 22.93 -37.98 -1.85
N THR A 90 23.21 -36.67 -1.74
CA THR A 90 24.13 -36.10 -0.73
C THR A 90 24.04 -34.57 -0.59
N LEU A 91 23.68 -33.85 -1.67
CA LEU A 91 23.43 -32.41 -1.69
C LEU A 91 22.42 -32.11 -2.79
N ILE A 92 21.44 -31.23 -2.54
CA ILE A 92 20.47 -30.81 -3.58
C ILE A 92 20.45 -29.28 -3.72
N GLN A 93 20.77 -28.82 -4.92
CA GLN A 93 20.48 -27.46 -5.37
C GLN A 93 19.07 -27.43 -5.97
N PHE A 94 18.08 -27.02 -5.17
CA PHE A 94 16.67 -27.01 -5.59
C PHE A 94 16.37 -25.98 -6.68
N LEU A 95 17.21 -24.95 -6.80
CA LEU A 95 17.23 -24.00 -7.90
C LEU A 95 18.68 -23.86 -8.38
N GLY A 96 18.94 -24.22 -9.63
CA GLY A 96 20.24 -24.03 -10.27
C GLY A 96 20.43 -22.57 -10.72
N SER A 97 21.12 -22.35 -11.84
CA SER A 97 21.22 -21.02 -12.46
C SER A 97 19.92 -20.50 -13.12
N GLY A 98 18.78 -21.15 -12.85
CA GLY A 98 17.45 -20.75 -13.31
C GLY A 98 16.60 -20.27 -12.13
N ALA A 99 16.13 -19.03 -12.19
CA ALA A 99 15.24 -18.47 -11.19
C ALA A 99 13.78 -18.85 -11.47
N ALA A 100 13.04 -19.28 -10.45
CA ALA A 100 11.59 -19.40 -10.54
C ALA A 100 10.98 -18.00 -10.56
N SER A 101 10.09 -17.72 -11.52
CA SER A 101 9.40 -16.42 -11.62
C SER A 101 8.06 -16.48 -10.90
N VAL A 102 7.80 -15.51 -10.02
CA VAL A 102 6.56 -15.44 -9.24
C VAL A 102 5.90 -14.08 -9.35
N THR A 103 4.59 -14.06 -9.59
CA THR A 103 3.78 -12.84 -9.71
C THR A 103 3.35 -12.35 -8.33
N LEU A 104 3.64 -11.08 -8.03
CA LEU A 104 3.33 -10.44 -6.77
C LEU A 104 2.03 -9.62 -6.85
N ARG A 105 1.30 -9.52 -5.74
CA ARG A 105 0.14 -8.63 -5.56
C ARG A 105 0.58 -7.28 -5.01
N PRO A 106 -0.07 -6.15 -5.34
CA PRO A 106 0.27 -4.86 -4.73
C PRO A 106 0.18 -4.92 -3.20
N GLY A 107 1.22 -4.42 -2.51
CA GLY A 107 1.36 -4.52 -1.05
C GLY A 107 2.36 -5.62 -0.60
N PRO A 108 2.27 -6.09 0.66
CA PRO A 108 3.14 -7.15 1.17
C PRO A 108 2.83 -8.49 0.49
N ASN A 109 3.88 -9.22 0.12
CA ASN A 109 3.79 -10.59 -0.36
C ASN A 109 4.62 -11.50 0.53
N VAL A 110 3.96 -12.46 1.18
CA VAL A 110 4.63 -13.51 1.96
C VAL A 110 5.18 -14.53 0.98
N LEU A 111 6.51 -14.56 0.81
CA LEU A 111 7.21 -15.65 0.15
C LEU A 111 7.65 -16.64 1.24
N GLN A 112 7.12 -17.86 1.19
CA GLN A 112 7.45 -18.93 2.12
C GLN A 112 7.98 -20.13 1.33
N VAL A 113 8.98 -20.82 1.87
CA VAL A 113 9.46 -22.09 1.30
C VAL A 113 9.62 -23.11 2.42
N SER A 114 9.18 -24.34 2.15
CA SER A 114 9.29 -25.47 3.06
C SER A 114 9.83 -26.69 2.32
N GLY A 115 10.64 -27.50 2.99
CA GLY A 115 11.15 -28.76 2.46
C GLY A 115 11.18 -29.86 3.50
N SER A 116 10.97 -31.10 3.08
CA SER A 116 11.15 -32.30 3.92
C SER A 116 11.70 -33.48 3.12
N ALA A 117 12.44 -34.36 3.79
CA ALA A 117 13.00 -35.60 3.26
C ALA A 117 13.30 -36.57 4.41
N GLY A 118 12.68 -37.76 4.40
CA GLY A 118 12.75 -38.66 5.57
C GLY A 118 12.26 -37.97 6.85
N SER A 119 13.10 -37.93 7.89
CA SER A 119 12.86 -37.18 9.13
C SER A 119 13.41 -35.74 9.13
N CYS A 120 14.11 -35.31 8.07
CA CYS A 120 14.61 -33.95 7.92
C CYS A 120 13.48 -33.02 7.44
N SER A 121 13.35 -31.84 8.04
CA SER A 121 12.50 -30.76 7.53
C SER A 121 13.11 -29.38 7.83
N ALA A 122 12.76 -28.39 7.01
CA ALA A 122 13.18 -27.01 7.17
C ALA A 122 12.21 -26.06 6.45
N SER A 123 12.17 -24.79 6.88
CA SER A 123 11.42 -23.74 6.20
C SER A 123 12.09 -22.37 6.38
N ASP A 124 11.78 -21.45 5.47
CA ASP A 124 12.08 -20.02 5.61
C ASP A 124 10.90 -19.18 5.10
N GLN A 125 10.79 -17.95 5.59
CA GLN A 125 9.75 -17.01 5.22
C GLN A 125 10.29 -15.59 5.17
N MET A 126 9.83 -14.82 4.17
CA MET A 126 10.13 -13.40 4.01
C MET A 126 8.92 -12.64 3.48
N VAL A 127 8.92 -11.32 3.67
CA VAL A 127 7.97 -10.42 3.02
C VAL A 127 8.69 -9.56 1.98
N VAL A 128 8.14 -9.50 0.77
CA VAL A 128 8.56 -8.62 -0.32
C VAL A 128 7.41 -7.69 -0.66
N HIS A 129 7.65 -6.39 -0.68
CA HIS A 129 6.60 -5.39 -0.93
C HIS A 129 6.56 -5.03 -2.41
N TYR A 130 5.56 -5.51 -3.15
CA TYR A 130 5.38 -5.07 -4.54
C TYR A 130 4.59 -3.77 -4.57
N THR A 131 5.20 -2.72 -5.11
CA THR A 131 4.49 -1.48 -5.45
C THR A 131 4.51 -1.32 -6.97
N PRO A 132 3.39 -1.56 -7.66
CA PRO A 132 3.29 -1.27 -9.09
C PRO A 132 3.60 0.22 -9.35
N PRO A 133 4.16 0.58 -10.52
CA PRO A 133 4.00 1.93 -11.04
C PRO A 133 2.49 2.23 -11.07
N PRO A 134 2.04 3.34 -10.46
CA PRO A 134 0.61 3.65 -10.43
C PRO A 134 0.10 3.88 -11.87
N PRO A 135 -1.11 3.43 -12.21
CA PRO A 135 -1.80 3.90 -13.41
C PRO A 135 -1.86 5.42 -13.41
N ALA A 136 -1.74 6.06 -14.59
CA ALA A 136 -1.71 7.52 -14.71
C ALA A 136 -2.93 8.22 -14.05
N ALA A 137 -4.06 7.52 -13.93
CA ALA A 137 -5.26 7.97 -13.22
C ALA A 137 -5.07 8.23 -11.71
N GLN A 138 -4.09 7.60 -11.04
CA GLN A 138 -3.94 7.74 -9.58
C GLN A 138 -3.50 9.13 -9.11
N LYS A 139 -3.13 10.05 -10.00
CA LYS A 139 -2.97 11.47 -9.62
C LYS A 139 -4.32 12.13 -9.28
N ALA A 140 -5.41 11.68 -9.91
CA ALA A 140 -6.78 12.14 -9.68
C ALA A 140 -7.53 11.33 -8.59
N ALA A 141 -7.02 10.16 -8.20
CA ALA A 141 -7.70 9.24 -7.28
C ALA A 141 -7.63 9.66 -5.81
N GLY A 142 -7.61 10.96 -5.50
CA GLY A 142 -7.59 11.48 -4.13
C GLY A 142 -8.98 11.59 -3.48
N ALA A 143 -9.03 12.34 -2.38
CA ALA A 143 -10.26 12.95 -1.90
C ALA A 143 -10.85 13.90 -2.97
N PRO A 144 -12.18 14.11 -3.03
CA PRO A 144 -12.82 14.95 -4.04
C PRO A 144 -12.23 16.36 -4.13
N LEU A 145 -11.76 16.74 -5.33
CA LEU A 145 -11.08 18.03 -5.55
C LEU A 145 -12.05 19.18 -5.87
N VAL A 146 -13.35 18.92 -5.91
CA VAL A 146 -14.41 19.88 -6.20
C VAL A 146 -15.43 19.85 -5.08
N CYS A 147 -15.60 20.98 -4.39
CA CYS A 147 -16.59 21.16 -3.32
C CYS A 147 -18.02 21.34 -3.91
N ASN A 148 -18.54 20.31 -4.58
CA ASN A 148 -19.89 20.26 -5.16
C ASN A 148 -20.99 19.87 -4.14
N GLY A 149 -20.67 19.82 -2.84
CA GLY A 149 -21.58 19.48 -1.75
C GLY A 149 -21.84 17.98 -1.53
N SER A 150 -21.38 17.12 -2.46
CA SER A 150 -21.69 15.70 -2.65
C SER A 150 -21.44 14.71 -1.51
N ASN A 151 -21.01 15.19 -0.35
CA ASN A 151 -20.15 14.51 0.62
C ASN A 151 -20.40 12.97 0.70
N PRO A 152 -19.48 12.09 0.27
CA PRO A 152 -18.11 12.31 -0.26
C PRO A 152 -17.90 11.65 -1.65
N ILE A 153 -18.62 12.11 -2.69
CA ILE A 153 -18.45 11.63 -4.09
C ILE A 153 -17.78 12.69 -4.97
N ASP A 154 -16.66 12.38 -5.61
CA ASP A 154 -16.09 13.27 -6.63
C ASP A 154 -17.01 13.32 -7.86
N GLY A 155 -17.54 14.52 -8.16
CA GLY A 155 -18.52 14.69 -9.23
C GLY A 155 -17.98 14.55 -10.65
N GLY A 156 -16.66 14.57 -10.86
CA GLY A 156 -16.06 14.45 -12.19
C GLY A 156 -15.78 13.00 -12.59
N ASN A 157 -15.32 12.17 -11.65
CA ASN A 157 -14.99 10.77 -11.93
C ASN A 157 -15.88 9.75 -11.20
N GLY A 158 -16.72 10.17 -10.26
CA GLY A 158 -17.59 9.28 -9.48
C GLY A 158 -16.88 8.41 -8.44
N ASN A 159 -15.70 8.83 -7.99
CA ASN A 159 -14.98 8.19 -6.89
C ASN A 159 -15.71 8.45 -5.56
N LYS A 160 -16.15 7.38 -4.88
CA LYS A 160 -16.62 7.45 -3.50
C LYS A 160 -15.43 7.37 -2.57
N PHE A 161 -15.15 8.49 -1.90
CA PHE A 161 -14.17 8.56 -0.82
C PHE A 161 -14.88 8.35 0.54
N GLN A 162 -14.20 7.92 1.59
CA GLN A 162 -14.69 8.02 2.98
C GLN A 162 -13.52 8.42 3.87
N THR A 163 -13.78 9.10 4.98
CA THR A 163 -12.78 9.34 6.02
C THR A 163 -13.39 8.98 7.37
N GLU A 164 -12.75 8.05 8.08
CA GLU A 164 -13.11 7.69 9.46
C GLU A 164 -11.94 8.12 10.36
N ARG A 165 -12.18 9.02 11.31
CA ARG A 165 -11.18 9.51 12.25
C ARG A 165 -11.31 8.75 13.57
N ASP A 166 -10.42 7.79 13.77
CA ASP A 166 -10.51 6.84 14.89
C ASP A 166 -9.83 7.36 16.16
N TYR A 167 -8.76 8.14 15.99
CA TYR A 167 -8.00 8.74 17.09
C TYR A 167 -7.51 10.13 16.76
N THR A 168 -7.51 11.03 17.74
CA THR A 168 -6.78 12.31 17.69
C THR A 168 -6.31 12.64 19.09
N GLY A 169 -4.99 12.66 19.29
CA GLY A 169 -4.36 13.00 20.56
C GLY A 169 -4.34 14.49 20.84
N ALA A 170 -3.78 14.86 21.99
CA ALA A 170 -3.61 16.25 22.40
C ALA A 170 -2.24 16.83 21.98
N GLY A 171 -2.22 18.15 21.74
CA GLY A 171 -1.00 18.94 21.52
C GLY A 171 -0.92 19.61 20.15
N PRO A 172 0.18 20.32 19.87
CA PRO A 172 0.38 21.09 18.63
C PRO A 172 0.74 20.25 17.39
N PHE A 173 1.20 19.01 17.56
CA PHE A 173 1.34 18.04 16.46
C PHE A 173 0.82 16.66 16.88
N PRO A 174 -0.51 16.53 17.06
CA PRO A 174 -1.09 15.35 17.68
C PRO A 174 -0.88 14.09 16.84
N LEU A 175 -0.73 12.96 17.51
CA LEU A 175 -0.91 11.65 16.87
C LEU A 175 -2.37 11.53 16.40
N VAL A 176 -2.57 11.16 15.13
CA VAL A 176 -3.90 11.00 14.54
C VAL A 176 -3.91 9.65 13.83
N PHE A 177 -4.86 8.78 14.18
CA PHE A 177 -5.18 7.62 13.36
C PHE A 177 -6.48 7.89 12.63
N GLU A 178 -6.40 7.85 11.30
CA GLU A 178 -7.49 8.19 10.39
C GLU A 178 -7.40 7.25 9.19
N ARG A 179 -8.55 6.71 8.78
CA ARG A 179 -8.70 5.74 7.69
C ARG A 179 -9.42 6.36 6.52
N TYR A 180 -9.01 5.96 5.32
CA TYR A 180 -9.58 6.43 4.06
C TYR A 180 -10.05 5.25 3.20
N TYR A 181 -11.32 5.28 2.80
CA TYR A 181 -11.84 4.41 1.74
C TYR A 181 -11.79 5.15 0.41
N ASN A 182 -11.55 4.44 -0.69
CA ASN A 182 -11.53 5.04 -2.03
C ASN A 182 -12.02 4.03 -3.09
N SER A 183 -13.18 4.29 -3.71
CA SER A 183 -13.82 3.32 -4.62
C SER A 183 -13.08 3.11 -5.94
N GLN A 184 -12.09 3.94 -6.27
CA GLN A 184 -11.25 3.84 -7.47
C GLN A 184 -9.79 3.43 -7.16
N PHE A 185 -9.49 3.03 -5.92
CA PHE A 185 -8.14 2.65 -5.50
C PHE A 185 -7.91 1.14 -5.50
N ASP A 186 -7.43 0.59 -6.63
CA ASP A 186 -7.21 -0.85 -6.84
C ASP A 186 -5.91 -1.40 -6.20
N SER A 187 -5.62 -1.00 -4.95
CA SER A 187 -4.49 -1.53 -4.17
C SER A 187 -4.95 -1.88 -2.76
N ASN A 188 -4.47 -3.01 -2.25
CA ASN A 188 -4.75 -3.45 -0.89
C ASN A 188 -3.80 -2.74 0.08
N GLY A 189 -4.35 -2.04 1.06
CA GLY A 189 -3.61 -1.53 2.21
C GLY A 189 -3.50 -2.59 3.31
N THR A 190 -2.93 -2.19 4.45
CA THR A 190 -2.98 -2.99 5.69
C THR A 190 -4.42 -3.22 6.15
N LEU A 191 -5.33 -2.29 5.85
CA LEU A 191 -6.78 -2.35 6.11
C LEU A 191 -7.57 -3.08 5.02
N GLY A 192 -6.92 -3.88 4.17
CA GLY A 192 -7.57 -4.63 3.10
C GLY A 192 -7.80 -3.84 1.81
N PRO A 193 -8.68 -4.31 0.91
CA PRO A 193 -8.94 -3.65 -0.37
C PRO A 193 -9.57 -2.27 -0.19
N ARG A 194 -9.12 -1.28 -0.97
CA ARG A 194 -9.66 0.10 -1.04
C ARG A 194 -9.58 0.93 0.25
N TRP A 195 -9.11 0.36 1.36
CA TRP A 195 -8.86 1.05 2.63
C TRP A 195 -7.36 1.25 2.90
N ARG A 196 -7.00 2.40 3.46
CA ARG A 196 -5.65 2.78 3.92
C ARG A 196 -5.74 3.70 5.14
N HIS A 197 -4.62 3.97 5.81
CA HIS A 197 -4.54 4.91 6.93
C HIS A 197 -3.57 6.09 6.71
N GLY A 198 -3.63 7.10 7.58
CA GLY A 198 -2.80 8.33 7.56
C GLY A 198 -1.29 8.13 7.50
N TYR A 199 -0.81 6.91 7.78
CA TYR A 199 0.60 6.50 7.77
C TYR A 199 0.95 5.50 6.64
N ASP A 200 0.01 5.14 5.74
CA ASP A 200 0.27 4.38 4.50
C ASP A 200 0.95 5.27 3.43
N ARG A 201 1.99 6.02 3.82
CA ARG A 201 2.81 6.86 2.93
C ARG A 201 4.06 6.06 2.53
N ARG A 202 4.35 6.01 1.24
CA ARG A 202 5.52 5.32 0.69
C ARG A 202 6.01 5.96 -0.60
N ILE A 203 7.26 5.66 -0.95
CA ILE A 203 7.86 6.03 -2.23
C ILE A 203 8.21 4.75 -2.99
N ALA A 204 7.77 4.63 -4.24
CA ALA A 204 8.26 3.62 -5.16
C ALA A 204 8.98 4.29 -6.33
N ALA A 205 10.20 3.85 -6.63
CA ALA A 205 11.07 4.55 -7.57
C ALA A 205 11.92 3.60 -8.42
N THR A 206 12.18 4.04 -9.64
CA THR A 206 13.21 3.51 -10.54
C THR A 206 14.41 4.46 -10.57
N THR A 207 15.31 4.31 -11.54
CA THR A 207 16.35 5.30 -11.83
C THR A 207 15.82 6.60 -12.45
N ALA A 208 14.65 6.55 -13.10
CA ALA A 208 14.13 7.62 -13.96
C ALA A 208 12.79 8.24 -13.52
N THR A 209 12.07 7.60 -12.59
CA THR A 209 10.77 8.08 -12.09
C THR A 209 10.51 7.57 -10.68
N ALA A 210 9.96 8.43 -9.82
CA ALA A 210 9.52 8.10 -8.46
C ALA A 210 8.05 8.49 -8.28
N TYR A 211 7.36 7.77 -7.41
CA TYR A 211 5.96 7.98 -7.06
C TYR A 211 5.79 8.06 -5.55
N VAL A 212 5.35 9.20 -5.04
CA VAL A 212 5.07 9.43 -3.62
C VAL A 212 3.58 9.19 -3.38
N PHE A 213 3.26 8.08 -2.71
CA PHE A 213 1.88 7.70 -2.39
C PHE A 213 1.41 8.47 -1.14
N ARG A 214 0.27 9.15 -1.24
CA ARG A 214 -0.35 9.96 -0.19
C ARG A 214 -1.58 9.26 0.41
N PRO A 215 -1.98 9.54 1.66
CA PRO A 215 -3.06 8.81 2.34
C PRO A 215 -4.46 8.97 1.74
N ASP A 216 -4.71 10.06 1.00
CA ASP A 216 -5.99 10.38 0.33
C ASP A 216 -6.28 9.53 -0.92
N GLY A 217 -5.27 8.89 -1.49
CA GLY A 217 -5.35 8.03 -2.67
C GLY A 217 -4.36 8.42 -3.76
N ARG A 218 -3.87 9.67 -3.74
CA ARG A 218 -2.98 10.20 -4.78
C ARG A 218 -1.61 9.53 -4.81
N ALA A 219 -1.05 9.44 -6.01
CA ALA A 219 0.37 9.22 -6.23
C ALA A 219 0.97 10.43 -6.97
N LEU A 220 1.86 11.17 -6.29
CA LEU A 220 2.57 12.30 -6.90
C LEU A 220 3.76 11.76 -7.69
N ARG A 221 3.84 12.10 -8.99
CA ARG A 221 4.90 11.64 -9.89
C ARG A 221 6.07 12.63 -9.93
N PHE A 222 7.27 12.09 -9.84
CA PHE A 222 8.53 12.82 -10.03
C PHE A 222 9.37 12.16 -11.14
N GLY A 223 9.86 12.93 -12.09
CA GLY A 223 10.95 12.53 -12.99
C GLY A 223 12.32 12.85 -12.37
N SER A 224 13.39 12.29 -12.93
CA SER A 224 14.77 12.68 -12.60
C SER A 224 15.53 13.24 -13.81
N SER A 225 16.43 14.17 -13.54
CA SER A 225 17.42 14.69 -14.49
C SER A 225 18.75 14.84 -13.75
N GLY A 226 19.69 13.92 -14.03
CA GLY A 226 20.85 13.74 -13.18
C GLY A 226 20.44 13.36 -11.75
N GLU A 227 20.90 14.12 -10.76
CA GLU A 227 20.58 13.95 -9.34
C GLU A 227 19.29 14.67 -8.91
N THR A 228 18.75 15.58 -9.75
CA THR A 228 17.59 16.41 -9.42
C THR A 228 16.29 15.68 -9.74
N TRP A 229 15.36 15.68 -8.80
CA TRP A 229 14.00 15.16 -8.98
C TRP A 229 13.01 16.32 -9.13
N PHE A 230 12.14 16.24 -10.12
CA PHE A 230 11.18 17.29 -10.48
C PHE A 230 9.78 16.70 -10.67
N ALA A 231 8.76 17.42 -10.23
CA ALA A 231 7.37 16.99 -10.32
C ALA A 231 6.71 17.42 -11.64
N ASP A 232 5.43 17.10 -11.80
CA ASP A 232 4.57 17.76 -12.80
C ASP A 232 4.34 19.24 -12.41
N ALA A 233 4.01 20.11 -13.36
CA ALA A 233 3.98 21.58 -13.16
C ALA A 233 2.89 22.09 -12.18
N ASP A 234 1.93 21.26 -11.78
CA ASP A 234 0.88 21.52 -10.80
C ASP A 234 1.18 20.97 -9.39
N VAL A 235 2.37 20.36 -9.20
CA VAL A 235 2.83 19.78 -7.94
C VAL A 235 3.95 20.66 -7.40
N VAL A 236 3.72 21.29 -6.25
CA VAL A 236 4.69 22.20 -5.59
C VAL A 236 5.62 21.45 -4.64
N GLU A 237 5.22 20.24 -4.25
CA GLU A 237 5.93 19.35 -3.37
C GLU A 237 7.26 18.89 -3.98
N ARG A 238 8.32 18.76 -3.16
CA ARG A 238 9.69 18.52 -3.61
C ARG A 238 10.21 17.17 -3.12
N LEU A 239 10.91 16.45 -3.99
CA LEU A 239 11.58 15.18 -3.67
C LEU A 239 13.09 15.31 -3.79
N VAL A 240 13.84 14.67 -2.89
CA VAL A 240 15.30 14.59 -2.89
C VAL A 240 15.73 13.16 -2.57
N ARG A 241 16.74 12.63 -3.27
CA ARG A 241 17.36 11.34 -2.92
C ARG A 241 18.45 11.57 -1.88
N LEU A 242 18.36 10.89 -0.74
CA LEU A 242 19.38 10.95 0.31
C LEU A 242 20.48 9.91 0.06
N LYS A 243 21.73 10.32 0.29
CA LYS A 243 22.94 9.50 0.14
C LYS A 243 23.80 9.61 1.40
N ASP A 244 24.63 8.61 1.66
CA ASP A 244 25.73 8.69 2.63
C ASP A 244 26.95 9.43 2.05
N ASP A 245 27.98 9.64 2.88
CA ASP A 245 29.23 10.31 2.51
C ASP A 245 30.00 9.59 1.37
N ALA A 246 29.72 8.30 1.14
CA ALA A 246 30.27 7.52 0.03
C ALA A 246 29.42 7.64 -1.26
N GLY A 247 28.38 8.47 -1.25
CA GLY A 247 27.47 8.70 -2.38
C GLY A 247 26.47 7.57 -2.62
N LYS A 248 26.40 6.57 -1.74
CA LYS A 248 25.45 5.45 -1.85
C LYS A 248 24.07 5.90 -1.34
N PRO A 249 22.97 5.58 -2.04
CA PRO A 249 21.63 5.94 -1.58
C PRO A 249 21.25 5.28 -0.25
N VAL A 250 20.73 6.08 0.68
CA VAL A 250 20.27 5.65 2.01
C VAL A 250 18.77 5.89 2.24
N GLY A 251 18.14 6.76 1.47
CA GLY A 251 16.73 7.09 1.64
C GLY A 251 16.24 8.18 0.70
N TRP A 252 15.15 8.83 1.09
CA TRP A 252 14.56 9.99 0.42
C TRP A 252 14.11 11.03 1.43
N GLN A 253 14.04 12.29 0.98
CA GLN A 253 13.35 13.36 1.68
C GLN A 253 12.27 13.91 0.75
N PHE A 254 11.04 14.00 1.24
CA PHE A 254 9.93 14.67 0.59
C PHE A 254 9.56 15.91 1.42
N VAL A 255 9.17 16.99 0.76
CA VAL A 255 8.71 18.23 1.38
C VAL A 255 7.37 18.59 0.76
N ASP A 256 6.31 18.69 1.57
CA ASP A 256 4.98 19.06 1.08
C ASP A 256 4.77 20.58 1.00
N ALA A 257 3.56 20.98 0.58
CA ALA A 257 3.20 22.38 0.35
C ALA A 257 3.26 23.25 1.62
N ASP A 258 3.18 22.65 2.81
CA ASP A 258 3.22 23.33 4.11
C ASP A 258 4.64 23.39 4.70
N ASP A 259 5.67 22.98 3.93
CA ASP A 259 7.03 22.68 4.37
C ASP A 259 7.10 21.61 5.50
N THR A 260 6.17 20.66 5.52
CA THR A 260 6.35 19.43 6.31
C THR A 260 7.39 18.56 5.62
N VAL A 261 8.40 18.13 6.37
CA VAL A 261 9.49 17.28 5.87
C VAL A 261 9.22 15.82 6.27
N GLU A 262 9.09 14.96 5.27
CA GLU A 262 8.97 13.51 5.44
C GLU A 262 10.28 12.83 5.02
N ALA A 263 10.85 12.01 5.91
CA ALA A 263 11.99 11.16 5.58
C ALA A 263 11.53 9.72 5.30
N TYR A 264 12.16 9.08 4.33
CA TYR A 264 11.90 7.70 3.94
C TYR A 264 13.21 6.91 3.86
N ASP A 265 13.16 5.61 4.19
CA ASP A 265 14.30 4.71 4.02
C ASP A 265 14.57 4.37 2.54
N ASN A 266 15.65 3.62 2.26
CA ASN A 266 15.99 3.22 0.89
C ASN A 266 15.00 2.23 0.25
N SER A 267 14.13 1.58 1.04
CA SER A 267 12.97 0.81 0.56
C SER A 267 11.76 1.70 0.30
N GLY A 268 11.82 3.00 0.60
CA GLY A 268 10.73 3.95 0.42
C GLY A 268 9.64 3.87 1.48
N ARG A 269 9.94 3.38 2.69
CA ARG A 269 9.02 3.41 3.85
C ARG A 269 9.22 4.70 4.65
N LEU A 270 8.14 5.36 5.05
CA LEU A 270 8.16 6.61 5.82
C LEU A 270 8.76 6.36 7.22
N THR A 271 9.87 7.01 7.58
CA THR A 271 10.54 6.84 8.89
C THR A 271 10.37 8.04 9.83
N LEU A 272 10.09 9.22 9.30
CA LEU A 272 9.91 10.44 10.07
C LEU A 272 8.97 11.41 9.36
N ILE A 273 8.07 12.06 10.11
CA ILE A 273 7.36 13.29 9.69
C ILE A 273 7.84 14.41 10.62
N THR A 274 8.23 15.57 10.07
CA THR A 274 8.65 16.74 10.84
C THR A 274 7.91 17.97 10.32
N LEU A 275 7.11 18.62 11.17
CA LEU A 275 6.48 19.90 10.81
C LEU A 275 7.53 21.00 10.66
N ARG A 276 7.20 22.07 9.93
CA ARG A 276 7.97 23.33 9.86
C ARG A 276 8.42 23.87 11.24
N GLY A 277 7.65 23.60 12.30
CA GLY A 277 7.96 23.97 13.69
C GLY A 277 8.91 23.02 14.44
N GLY A 278 9.53 22.04 13.78
CA GLY A 278 10.52 21.11 14.37
C GLY A 278 9.94 19.95 15.18
N LEU A 279 8.66 20.00 15.56
CA LEU A 279 7.95 18.85 16.12
C LEU A 279 7.86 17.71 15.12
N SER A 280 8.05 16.47 15.59
CA SER A 280 8.13 15.31 14.70
C SER A 280 7.42 14.07 15.24
N GLN A 281 7.11 13.15 14.34
CA GLN A 281 6.58 11.81 14.61
C GLN A 281 7.48 10.80 13.91
N SER A 282 8.11 9.90 14.67
CA SER A 282 8.99 8.85 14.16
C SER A 282 8.21 7.54 13.99
N LEU A 283 8.56 6.76 12.95
CA LEU A 283 7.86 5.54 12.57
C LEU A 283 8.80 4.34 12.67
N ALA A 284 8.38 3.30 13.38
CA ALA A 284 9.15 2.07 13.56
C ALA A 284 8.46 0.87 12.89
N TYR A 285 9.27 -0.01 12.30
CA TYR A 285 8.80 -1.17 11.53
C TYR A 285 9.37 -2.48 12.09
N ASP A 286 8.61 -3.56 11.96
CA ASP A 286 9.12 -4.91 12.25
C ASP A 286 10.01 -5.47 11.12
N THR A 287 10.55 -6.67 11.34
CA THR A 287 11.40 -7.40 10.38
C THR A 287 10.67 -7.84 9.10
N SER A 288 9.34 -7.79 9.07
CA SER A 288 8.50 -7.99 7.88
C SER A 288 8.19 -6.67 7.16
N GLY A 289 8.58 -5.54 7.74
CA GLY A 289 8.32 -4.20 7.23
C GLY A 289 6.91 -3.69 7.46
N ARG A 290 6.22 -4.19 8.49
CA ARG A 290 4.91 -3.68 8.95
C ARG A 290 5.13 -2.59 10.00
N LEU A 291 4.30 -1.54 10.00
CA LEU A 291 4.42 -0.39 10.90
C LEU A 291 3.99 -0.80 12.30
N VAL A 292 4.87 -0.77 13.30
CA VAL A 292 4.56 -1.19 14.70
C VAL A 292 4.53 -0.04 15.70
N ALA A 293 4.99 1.15 15.32
CA ALA A 293 4.88 2.35 16.13
C ALA A 293 4.82 3.62 15.29
N VAL A 294 4.05 4.60 15.76
CA VAL A 294 4.28 6.03 15.48
C VAL A 294 4.45 6.74 16.81
N THR A 295 5.59 7.39 17.03
CA THR A 295 5.96 8.00 18.31
C THR A 295 6.22 9.49 18.15
N GLU A 296 5.58 10.32 18.96
CA GLU A 296 5.74 11.77 18.98
C GLU A 296 7.06 12.18 19.66
N VAL A 297 7.79 13.10 19.03
CA VAL A 297 9.11 13.57 19.48
C VAL A 297 9.02 15.08 19.78
N PRO A 298 9.44 15.53 20.99
CA PRO A 298 10.12 14.79 22.05
C PRO A 298 9.20 14.09 23.07
N PHE A 299 7.87 14.20 22.93
CA PHE A 299 6.92 13.90 24.02
C PHE A 299 6.70 12.41 24.36
N GLY A 300 7.16 11.48 23.53
CA GLY A 300 7.16 10.03 23.83
C GLY A 300 5.80 9.33 23.73
N ARG A 301 4.70 10.06 23.55
CA ARG A 301 3.37 9.49 23.22
C ARG A 301 3.49 8.62 21.97
N ARG A 302 2.77 7.50 21.93
CA ARG A 302 2.90 6.50 20.87
C ARG A 302 1.55 5.88 20.47
N LEU A 303 1.34 5.71 19.17
CA LEU A 303 0.40 4.74 18.61
C LEU A 303 1.13 3.41 18.42
N ALA A 304 0.53 2.30 18.88
CA ALA A 304 1.02 0.94 18.68
C ALA A 304 0.10 0.17 17.73
N PHE A 305 0.65 -0.71 16.90
CA PHE A 305 -0.09 -1.36 15.81
C PHE A 305 0.14 -2.88 15.86
N THR A 306 -0.94 -3.68 15.83
CA THR A 306 -0.88 -5.15 15.74
C THR A 306 -1.41 -5.66 14.40
N TYR A 307 -1.05 -6.89 14.02
CA TYR A 307 -1.40 -7.47 12.73
C TYR A 307 -1.80 -8.92 12.86
N ASP A 308 -2.87 -9.29 12.15
CA ASP A 308 -3.35 -10.67 12.11
C ASP A 308 -2.41 -11.60 11.32
N ALA A 309 -2.73 -12.90 11.32
CA ALA A 309 -1.97 -13.91 10.58
C ALA A 309 -1.99 -13.71 9.04
N SER A 310 -2.88 -12.86 8.51
CA SER A 310 -2.93 -12.46 7.09
C SER A 310 -2.13 -11.18 6.80
N ASN A 311 -1.49 -10.58 7.82
CA ASN A 311 -0.80 -9.28 7.78
C ASN A 311 -1.73 -8.08 7.53
N ARG A 312 -3.02 -8.21 7.89
CA ARG A 312 -3.95 -7.08 7.95
C ARG A 312 -3.82 -6.38 9.31
N LEU A 313 -4.08 -5.08 9.38
CA LEU A 313 -4.04 -4.31 10.63
C LEU A 313 -5.16 -4.80 11.55
N GLU A 314 -4.80 -5.37 12.70
CA GLU A 314 -5.74 -5.99 13.64
C GLU A 314 -6.19 -5.00 14.71
N SER A 315 -5.25 -4.23 15.28
CA SER A 315 -5.57 -3.17 16.23
C SER A 315 -4.61 -2.00 16.15
N VAL A 316 -5.08 -0.85 16.64
CA VAL A 316 -4.26 0.30 17.01
C VAL A 316 -4.53 0.63 18.48
N ALA A 317 -3.51 0.55 19.32
CA ALA A 317 -3.57 1.03 20.69
C ALA A 317 -3.02 2.46 20.79
N ASP A 318 -3.69 3.31 21.56
CA ASP A 318 -3.37 4.72 21.72
C ASP A 318 -2.41 4.99 22.91
N PRO A 319 -1.95 6.25 23.14
CA PRO A 319 -1.05 6.59 24.23
C PRO A 319 -1.62 6.46 25.66
N ALA A 320 -2.89 6.07 25.81
CA ALA A 320 -3.57 5.76 27.07
C ALA A 320 -4.02 4.28 27.13
N ASP A 321 -3.42 3.43 26.28
CA ASP A 321 -3.70 2.00 26.11
C ASP A 321 -5.14 1.69 25.61
N GLY A 322 -5.87 2.67 25.07
CA GLY A 322 -7.16 2.46 24.42
C GLY A 322 -7.01 1.72 23.08
N ILE A 323 -7.65 0.56 22.92
CA ILE A 323 -7.44 -0.34 21.77
C ILE A 323 -8.60 -0.26 20.76
N ILE A 324 -8.34 0.34 19.61
CA ILE A 324 -9.23 0.30 18.44
C ILE A 324 -8.97 -1.03 17.70
N ARG A 325 -10.02 -1.80 17.41
CA ARG A 325 -9.92 -3.14 16.79
C ARG A 325 -10.63 -3.22 15.44
N PHE A 326 -10.01 -3.86 14.45
CA PHE A 326 -10.49 -3.91 13.06
C PHE A 326 -10.84 -5.35 12.65
N ASN A 327 -12.07 -5.55 12.18
CA ASN A 327 -12.57 -6.87 11.78
C ASN A 327 -12.76 -6.97 10.27
N TYR A 328 -12.52 -8.16 9.72
CA TYR A 328 -12.53 -8.43 8.29
C TYR A 328 -13.35 -9.66 7.95
N ASP A 329 -14.00 -9.66 6.79
CA ASP A 329 -14.64 -10.86 6.25
C ASP A 329 -13.64 -11.80 5.54
N GLY A 330 -14.16 -12.93 5.06
CA GLY A 330 -13.39 -13.93 4.30
C GLY A 330 -12.92 -13.46 2.90
N ALA A 331 -13.42 -12.33 2.40
CA ALA A 331 -12.89 -11.67 1.20
C ALA A 331 -11.80 -10.63 1.54
N GLY A 332 -11.53 -10.40 2.83
CA GLY A 332 -10.57 -9.42 3.32
C GLY A 332 -11.07 -7.98 3.36
N ARG A 333 -12.38 -7.75 3.21
CA ARG A 333 -13.00 -6.43 3.32
C ARG A 333 -13.08 -6.05 4.79
N LEU A 334 -12.72 -4.81 5.14
CA LEU A 334 -12.87 -4.25 6.48
C LEU A 334 -14.37 -4.08 6.77
N ILE A 335 -14.93 -4.88 7.69
CA ILE A 335 -16.38 -4.91 7.99
C ILE A 335 -16.75 -4.19 9.29
N SER A 336 -15.82 -4.01 10.24
CA SER A 336 -16.06 -3.12 11.38
C SER A 336 -14.78 -2.54 11.99
N ALA A 337 -14.96 -1.43 12.72
CA ALA A 337 -14.01 -0.87 13.66
C ALA A 337 -14.72 -0.72 15.01
N ALA A 338 -14.18 -1.36 16.05
CA ALA A 338 -14.63 -1.20 17.43
C ALA A 338 -13.68 -0.24 18.16
N TYR A 339 -14.23 0.73 18.88
CA TYR A 339 -13.47 1.76 19.60
C TYR A 339 -13.51 1.50 21.12
N PRO A 340 -12.45 1.87 21.87
CA PRO A 340 -12.43 1.71 23.32
C PRO A 340 -13.41 2.65 24.01
N ASP A 341 -13.97 2.20 25.13
CA ASP A 341 -14.90 2.95 25.97
C ASP A 341 -14.45 2.97 27.46
N SER A 342 -15.40 3.09 28.39
CA SER A 342 -15.16 3.08 29.84
C SER A 342 -14.90 1.70 30.45
N THR A 343 -15.08 0.61 29.70
CA THR A 343 -15.15 -0.77 30.20
C THR A 343 -14.12 -1.67 29.49
N PRO A 344 -12.82 -1.31 29.44
CA PRO A 344 -11.82 -1.91 28.53
C PRO A 344 -11.47 -3.40 28.78
N GLU A 345 -12.00 -4.01 29.84
CA GLU A 345 -11.91 -5.46 30.09
C GLU A 345 -13.05 -6.26 29.43
N ASP A 346 -14.18 -5.62 29.12
CA ASP A 346 -15.19 -6.15 28.21
C ASP A 346 -14.85 -5.73 26.77
N ALA A 347 -15.32 -6.54 25.82
CA ALA A 347 -15.14 -6.33 24.38
C ALA A 347 -16.47 -6.40 23.61
N SER A 348 -17.59 -6.60 24.32
CA SER A 348 -18.92 -6.87 23.76
C SER A 348 -19.87 -5.66 23.81
N ASP A 349 -19.54 -4.66 24.63
CA ASP A 349 -20.20 -3.37 24.78
C ASP A 349 -19.57 -2.24 23.95
N ASN A 350 -18.26 -2.36 23.65
CA ASN A 350 -17.45 -1.37 22.93
C ASN A 350 -18.16 -0.86 21.65
N PRO A 351 -18.28 0.47 21.44
CA PRO A 351 -18.99 1.03 20.28
C PRO A 351 -18.37 0.61 18.93
N VAL A 352 -19.20 0.16 17.99
CA VAL A 352 -18.73 -0.43 16.71
C VAL A 352 -19.32 0.29 15.48
N ARG A 353 -18.47 0.97 14.69
CA ARG A 353 -18.83 1.40 13.32
C ARG A 353 -18.72 0.20 12.37
N GLN A 354 -19.75 -0.05 11.56
CA GLN A 354 -19.77 -1.18 10.61
C GLN A 354 -19.81 -0.70 9.15
N TYR A 355 -19.21 -1.48 8.24
CA TYR A 355 -19.02 -1.14 6.82
C TYR A 355 -19.74 -2.15 5.93
N LEU A 356 -20.62 -1.65 5.05
CA LEU A 356 -21.49 -2.48 4.24
C LEU A 356 -21.02 -2.54 2.78
N TYR A 357 -21.13 -3.71 2.17
CA TYR A 357 -20.68 -4.02 0.81
C TYR A 357 -21.74 -4.89 0.11
N GLU A 358 -22.92 -4.31 -0.04
CA GLU A 358 -24.19 -5.00 -0.38
C GLU A 358 -24.38 -5.23 -1.90
N ASP A 359 -23.58 -4.58 -2.75
CA ASP A 359 -23.71 -4.67 -4.20
C ASP A 359 -22.87 -5.82 -4.79
N PRO A 360 -23.48 -6.92 -5.26
CA PRO A 360 -22.75 -8.08 -5.78
C PRO A 360 -22.05 -7.78 -7.12
N ARG A 361 -22.40 -6.70 -7.82
CA ARG A 361 -21.73 -6.26 -9.06
C ARG A 361 -20.36 -5.68 -8.76
N PHE A 362 -20.21 -5.06 -7.59
CA PHE A 362 -18.98 -4.41 -7.15
C PHE A 362 -18.67 -4.82 -5.70
N PRO A 363 -18.20 -6.06 -5.44
CA PRO A 363 -18.06 -6.58 -4.07
C PRO A 363 -17.12 -5.77 -3.15
N LEU A 364 -16.28 -4.90 -3.70
CA LEU A 364 -15.38 -4.00 -2.95
C LEU A 364 -15.94 -2.56 -2.80
N ALA A 365 -17.16 -2.29 -3.29
CA ALA A 365 -17.83 -1.00 -3.20
C ALA A 365 -18.48 -0.84 -1.81
N LEU A 366 -18.13 0.24 -1.09
CA LEU A 366 -18.75 0.58 0.19
C LEU A 366 -20.17 1.12 -0.10
N THR A 367 -21.20 0.37 0.24
CA THR A 367 -22.62 0.72 0.02
C THR A 367 -23.27 1.39 1.23
N GLY A 368 -22.64 1.36 2.41
CA GLY A 368 -23.13 2.09 3.56
C GLY A 368 -22.29 1.96 4.83
N LEU A 369 -22.73 2.68 5.85
CA LEU A 369 -22.26 2.58 7.23
C LEU A 369 -23.42 2.24 8.15
N LEU A 370 -23.17 1.39 9.14
CA LEU A 370 -23.96 1.40 10.38
C LEU A 370 -23.19 2.16 11.46
N ASP A 371 -23.92 2.90 12.30
CA ASP A 371 -23.35 3.59 13.45
C ASP A 371 -23.08 2.65 14.63
N GLU A 372 -22.62 3.24 15.73
CA GLU A 372 -22.32 2.59 16.99
C GLU A 372 -23.55 1.91 17.64
N ASN A 373 -24.77 2.27 17.23
CA ASN A 373 -26.04 1.65 17.65
C ASN A 373 -26.51 0.56 16.65
N ALA A 374 -25.73 0.28 15.61
CA ALA A 374 -26.08 -0.51 14.43
C ALA A 374 -27.21 0.07 13.55
N GLU A 375 -27.53 1.37 13.64
CA GLU A 375 -28.49 2.04 12.76
C GLU A 375 -27.83 2.52 11.45
N ARG A 376 -28.61 2.57 10.35
CA ARG A 376 -28.10 2.87 8.99
C ARG A 376 -27.80 4.36 8.80
N PHE A 377 -26.62 4.78 9.25
CA PHE A 377 -26.14 6.15 9.18
C PHE A 377 -25.96 6.71 7.76
N ALA A 378 -25.46 5.90 6.81
CA ALA A 378 -25.18 6.36 5.45
C ALA A 378 -25.36 5.27 4.38
N THR A 379 -25.72 5.67 3.16
CA THR A 379 -26.01 4.80 2.02
C THR A 379 -25.44 5.36 0.72
N TRP A 380 -24.84 4.48 -0.09
CA TRP A 380 -24.24 4.79 -1.38
C TRP A 380 -24.61 3.76 -2.43
N ALA A 381 -24.97 4.23 -3.63
CA ALA A 381 -25.36 3.40 -4.76
C ALA A 381 -24.42 3.63 -5.95
N TYR A 382 -24.24 2.60 -6.80
CA TYR A 382 -23.28 2.62 -7.90
C TYR A 382 -23.95 2.34 -9.26
N GLY A 383 -23.50 3.05 -10.29
CA GLY A 383 -23.90 2.86 -11.69
C GLY A 383 -23.39 1.53 -12.26
N ALA A 384 -23.85 1.17 -13.46
CA ALA A 384 -23.40 -0.06 -14.14
C ALA A 384 -21.91 -0.03 -14.55
N ASP A 385 -21.28 1.15 -14.50
CA ASP A 385 -19.86 1.42 -14.74
C ASP A 385 -19.01 1.48 -13.46
N GLY A 386 -19.61 1.27 -12.27
CA GLY A 386 -18.93 1.31 -10.99
C GLY A 386 -18.69 2.72 -10.42
N ARG A 387 -19.18 3.77 -11.06
CA ARG A 387 -19.18 5.14 -10.49
C ARG A 387 -20.28 5.29 -9.46
N ALA A 388 -20.04 6.04 -8.39
CA ALA A 388 -21.07 6.30 -7.38
C ALA A 388 -22.14 7.27 -7.92
N ILE A 389 -23.42 6.92 -7.80
CA ILE A 389 -24.58 7.65 -8.34
C ILE A 389 -25.53 8.20 -7.27
N SER A 390 -25.32 7.87 -5.99
CA SER A 390 -26.08 8.42 -4.86
C SER A 390 -25.23 8.47 -3.60
N SER A 391 -25.38 9.54 -2.81
CA SER A 391 -24.91 9.64 -1.41
C SER A 391 -26.07 10.15 -0.56
N GLU A 392 -26.36 9.50 0.56
CA GLU A 392 -27.40 9.92 1.50
C GLU A 392 -27.12 9.43 2.92
N HIS A 393 -27.67 10.14 3.90
CA HIS A 393 -27.78 9.71 5.29
C HIS A 393 -29.09 8.92 5.53
N ALA A 394 -29.28 8.45 6.77
CA ALA A 394 -30.47 7.76 7.24
C ALA A 394 -31.79 8.35 6.69
N GLY A 395 -32.69 7.49 6.20
CA GLY A 395 -33.98 7.89 5.62
C GLY A 395 -33.91 8.66 4.29
N GLY A 396 -32.72 8.94 3.74
CA GLY A 396 -32.54 9.80 2.58
C GLY A 396 -32.31 11.28 2.92
N VAL A 397 -31.92 11.59 4.16
CA VAL A 397 -31.39 12.91 4.55
C VAL A 397 -30.11 13.20 3.74
N ASP A 398 -29.87 14.46 3.40
CA ASP A 398 -28.74 14.92 2.59
C ASP A 398 -28.48 14.08 1.32
N ARG A 399 -29.56 13.63 0.67
CA ARG A 399 -29.50 12.85 -0.56
C ARG A 399 -29.00 13.67 -1.76
N TYR A 400 -27.79 13.39 -2.20
CA TYR A 400 -27.26 13.79 -3.50
C TYR A 400 -27.40 12.66 -4.53
N ARG A 401 -27.70 13.00 -5.78
CA ARG A 401 -27.75 12.07 -6.92
C ARG A 401 -26.88 12.55 -8.07
N PHE A 402 -26.28 11.61 -8.80
CA PHE A 402 -25.33 11.89 -9.89
C PHE A 402 -25.73 11.12 -11.14
N THR A 403 -25.78 11.82 -12.27
CA THR A 403 -25.67 11.21 -13.60
C THR A 403 -24.39 11.70 -14.25
N TYR A 404 -23.80 10.88 -15.12
CA TYR A 404 -22.56 11.19 -15.84
C TYR A 404 -22.83 11.09 -17.33
N ASP A 405 -22.36 12.05 -18.11
CA ASP A 405 -22.50 12.03 -19.57
C ASP A 405 -21.29 11.36 -20.26
N ALA A 406 -21.42 11.14 -21.57
CA ALA A 406 -20.38 10.52 -22.40
C ALA A 406 -19.27 11.49 -22.82
N GLY A 407 -19.41 12.80 -22.56
CA GLY A 407 -18.36 13.81 -22.77
C GLY A 407 -17.43 14.00 -21.57
N GLY A 408 -17.75 13.42 -20.42
CA GLY A 408 -17.01 13.58 -19.17
C GLY A 408 -17.56 14.66 -18.23
N GLY A 409 -18.73 15.21 -18.54
CA GLY A 409 -19.51 16.03 -17.61
C GLY A 409 -20.35 15.17 -16.65
N SER A 410 -20.96 15.84 -15.67
CA SER A 410 -21.92 15.22 -14.77
C SER A 410 -23.06 16.17 -14.41
N THR A 411 -24.17 15.62 -13.94
CA THR A 411 -25.29 16.39 -13.39
C THR A 411 -25.59 15.90 -11.98
N VAL A 412 -25.55 16.85 -11.03
CA VAL A 412 -25.78 16.62 -9.61
C VAL A 412 -27.13 17.20 -9.22
N THR A 413 -27.99 16.39 -8.61
CA THR A 413 -29.17 16.85 -7.87
C THR A 413 -28.81 16.91 -6.39
N ASP A 414 -29.06 18.06 -5.75
CA ASP A 414 -28.85 18.25 -4.30
C ASP A 414 -30.09 17.83 -3.47
N PRO A 415 -29.99 17.81 -2.11
CA PRO A 415 -31.08 17.35 -1.24
C PRO A 415 -32.35 18.19 -1.30
N LEU A 416 -32.26 19.42 -1.82
CA LEU A 416 -33.40 20.32 -2.04
C LEU A 416 -33.99 20.16 -3.46
N GLY A 417 -33.46 19.23 -4.24
CA GLY A 417 -33.88 18.95 -5.62
C GLY A 417 -33.27 19.88 -6.66
N ALA A 418 -32.38 20.80 -6.29
CA ALA A 418 -31.79 21.73 -7.26
C ALA A 418 -30.70 21.01 -8.08
N VAL A 419 -30.78 21.17 -9.40
CA VAL A 419 -29.96 20.45 -10.39
C VAL A 419 -28.84 21.35 -10.91
N ARG A 420 -27.61 20.83 -10.92
CA ARG A 420 -26.41 21.50 -11.44
C ARG A 420 -25.63 20.57 -12.35
N THR A 421 -25.42 20.97 -13.60
CA THR A 421 -24.56 20.29 -14.56
C THR A 421 -23.16 20.88 -14.49
N TYR A 422 -22.15 20.03 -14.41
CA TYR A 422 -20.74 20.40 -14.33
C TYR A 422 -20.00 19.91 -15.57
N ASN A 423 -19.27 20.80 -16.22
CA ASN A 423 -18.33 20.47 -17.29
C ASN A 423 -16.94 20.30 -16.67
N TYR A 424 -16.16 19.32 -17.14
CA TYR A 424 -14.81 19.06 -16.67
C TYR A 424 -13.81 19.08 -17.82
N ALA A 425 -12.57 19.49 -17.54
CA ALA A 425 -11.42 19.26 -18.40
C ALA A 425 -10.30 18.56 -17.60
N THR A 426 -9.62 17.62 -18.24
CA THR A 426 -8.47 16.92 -17.63
C THR A 426 -7.22 17.76 -17.78
N VAL A 427 -6.84 18.46 -16.71
CA VAL A 427 -5.61 19.26 -16.64
C VAL A 427 -4.53 18.44 -15.94
N LEU A 428 -3.41 18.17 -16.63
CA LEU A 428 -2.26 17.44 -16.11
C LEU A 428 -2.62 16.09 -15.43
N GLY A 429 -3.63 15.39 -15.97
CA GLY A 429 -4.11 14.10 -15.47
C GLY A 429 -5.21 14.17 -14.40
N VAL A 430 -5.70 15.37 -14.05
CA VAL A 430 -6.71 15.60 -13.01
C VAL A 430 -7.96 16.26 -13.61
N PRO A 431 -9.19 15.75 -13.38
CA PRO A 431 -10.41 16.42 -13.80
C PRO A 431 -10.60 17.71 -12.97
N ARG A 432 -10.78 18.84 -13.65
CA ARG A 432 -11.08 20.14 -13.04
C ARG A 432 -12.39 20.65 -13.62
N ALA A 433 -13.30 21.13 -12.78
CA ALA A 433 -14.55 21.73 -13.24
C ALA A 433 -14.24 23.04 -13.99
N THR A 434 -14.67 23.14 -15.25
CA THR A 434 -14.47 24.30 -16.12
C THR A 434 -15.72 25.18 -16.23
N GLY A 435 -16.89 24.65 -15.84
CA GLY A 435 -18.13 25.41 -15.74
C GLY A 435 -19.18 24.65 -14.97
N VAL A 436 -20.12 25.38 -14.37
CA VAL A 436 -21.29 24.84 -13.65
C VAL A 436 -22.54 25.61 -14.07
N SER A 437 -23.64 24.89 -14.36
CA SER A 437 -24.93 25.55 -14.57
C SER A 437 -25.50 26.02 -13.22
N GLN A 438 -25.79 27.31 -13.11
CA GLN A 438 -26.61 27.81 -12.02
C GLN A 438 -28.08 27.46 -12.30
N PRO A 439 -28.79 26.79 -11.38
CA PRO A 439 -30.23 26.67 -11.48
C PRO A 439 -30.83 28.08 -11.38
N CYS A 440 -31.67 28.46 -12.34
CA CYS A 440 -32.29 29.79 -12.33
C CYS A 440 -33.13 29.94 -11.07
N THR A 441 -32.82 30.95 -10.25
CA THR A 441 -33.74 31.39 -9.19
C THR A 441 -35.07 31.80 -9.81
N ALA A 442 -36.18 31.52 -9.13
CA ALA A 442 -37.52 31.73 -9.65
C ALA A 442 -37.74 33.19 -10.07
N GLY A 443 -37.74 33.45 -11.38
CA GLY A 443 -37.83 34.78 -11.98
C GLY A 443 -36.77 35.10 -13.03
N CYS A 444 -35.62 34.40 -13.04
CA CYS A 444 -34.57 34.65 -14.04
C CYS A 444 -34.84 33.93 -15.36
N GLY A 445 -35.07 34.70 -16.42
CA GLY A 445 -35.06 34.19 -17.80
C GLY A 445 -33.67 33.75 -18.27
N SER A 446 -33.62 32.85 -19.24
CA SER A 446 -32.38 32.25 -19.76
C SER A 446 -31.33 33.27 -20.21
N GLN A 447 -30.15 33.26 -19.57
CA GLN A 447 -28.95 33.88 -20.10
C GLN A 447 -27.81 32.85 -20.17
N SER A 448 -27.36 32.57 -21.38
CA SER A 448 -26.17 31.77 -21.64
C SER A 448 -24.92 32.63 -21.43
N ALA A 449 -24.25 32.47 -20.29
CA ALA A 449 -22.93 33.04 -20.06
C ALA A 449 -21.87 32.11 -20.68
N THR A 450 -21.46 32.40 -21.92
CA THR A 450 -20.22 31.88 -22.50
C THR A 450 -19.02 32.57 -21.84
N VAL A 451 -17.96 31.79 -21.58
CA VAL A 451 -16.61 32.24 -21.19
C VAL A 451 -15.62 31.53 -22.09
#